data_AF-A0A0S8IM49-F1
#
_entry.id   AF-A0A0S8IM49-F1
#
_cell.length_a   1.000
_cell.length_b   1.000
_cell.length_c   1.000
_cell.angle_alpha   90.00
_cell.angle_beta   90.00
_cell.angle_gamma   90.00
#
_symmetry.space_group_name_H-M   'P 1'
#
loop_
_entity.id
_entity.type
_entity.pdbx_description
1 polymer ?
#
loop_
_entity_poly.entity_id
_entity_poly.type
_entity_poly.pdbx_seq_one_letter_code
_entity_poly.pdbx_strand_id
1 'polypeptide(L)'
;MSIIHDALKKTEGALSSSQDNPPEIPSPEVASYLKKRRRIRRTEWVIFFFLAVILGLYIGNIPFDLVGKANNLIQNFGFTSSAGKKQASPKVPQKTTPLLSGAKKQSDEMVLNGIFFSKDESYAVINNRIVKVGEMVNNAIVREINEDEVTLEDRGTIFKLSTK
;
A
#
# COMPACT_ATOMS: atom_id res chain seq x y z
N MET A 1 -25.32 -8.14 44.41
CA MET A 1 -24.29 -9.20 44.40
C MET A 1 -23.14 -8.71 43.52
N SER A 2 -21.91 -8.69 44.04
CA SER A 2 -20.77 -7.99 43.41
C SER A 2 -19.95 -8.92 42.52
N ILE A 3 -19.79 -8.55 41.25
CA ILE A 3 -19.09 -9.30 40.18
C ILE A 3 -17.58 -9.44 40.46
N ILE A 4 -17.04 -8.61 41.36
CA ILE A 4 -15.60 -8.56 41.68
C ILE A 4 -15.14 -9.83 42.43
N HIS A 5 -16.01 -10.44 43.24
CA HIS A 5 -15.66 -11.64 44.01
C HIS A 5 -15.52 -12.91 43.13
N ASP A 6 -16.20 -12.95 41.98
CA ASP A 6 -16.24 -14.14 41.12
C ASP A 6 -14.99 -14.26 40.22
N ALA A 7 -14.32 -13.13 39.95
CA ALA A 7 -13.08 -13.12 39.17
C ALA A 7 -11.86 -13.60 39.98
N LEU A 8 -11.78 -13.27 41.28
CA LEU A 8 -10.65 -13.62 42.14
C LEU A 8 -10.61 -15.12 42.49
N LYS A 9 -11.76 -15.75 42.72
CA LYS A 9 -11.82 -17.19 43.03
C LYS A 9 -11.40 -18.07 41.85
N LYS A 10 -11.47 -17.56 40.62
CA LYS A 10 -11.18 -18.35 39.40
C LYS A 10 -9.69 -18.43 39.06
N THR A 11 -8.84 -17.62 39.69
CA THR A 11 -7.38 -17.66 39.49
C THR A 11 -6.64 -18.58 40.47
N GLU A 12 -7.24 -18.90 41.62
CA GLU A 12 -6.58 -19.70 42.68
C GLU A 12 -6.59 -21.21 42.38
N GLY A 13 -7.56 -21.70 41.59
CA GLY A 13 -7.68 -23.12 41.25
C GLY A 13 -6.64 -23.64 40.25
N ALA A 14 -5.97 -22.77 39.49
CA ALA A 14 -5.04 -23.18 38.43
C ALA A 14 -3.59 -23.41 38.90
N LEU A 15 -3.25 -23.08 40.15
CA LEU A 15 -1.89 -23.23 40.69
C LEU A 15 -1.70 -24.44 41.62
N SER A 16 -2.76 -25.16 41.96
CA SER A 16 -2.71 -26.21 42.99
C SER A 16 -2.61 -27.65 42.47
N SER A 17 -2.42 -27.89 41.16
CA SER A 17 -2.56 -29.23 40.58
C SER A 17 -1.26 -29.90 40.09
N SER A 18 -0.08 -29.50 40.56
CA SER A 18 1.18 -29.98 39.95
C SER A 18 2.26 -30.49 40.90
N GLN A 19 1.91 -30.93 42.11
CA GLN A 19 2.92 -31.32 43.09
C GLN A 19 2.40 -32.41 44.02
N ASP A 20 2.55 -33.69 43.63
CA ASP A 20 2.62 -34.84 44.57
C ASP A 20 2.87 -36.23 43.95
N ASN A 21 3.22 -36.34 42.65
CA ASN A 21 3.71 -37.62 42.13
C ASN A 21 5.24 -37.71 42.30
N PRO A 22 5.77 -38.72 43.02
CA PRO A 22 7.21 -38.92 43.12
C PRO A 22 7.80 -39.21 41.72
N PRO A 23 9.05 -38.79 41.45
CA PRO A 23 9.69 -38.95 40.16
C PRO A 23 9.87 -40.44 39.85
N GLU A 24 8.97 -40.97 39.02
CA GLU A 24 9.08 -42.31 38.45
C GLU A 24 10.35 -42.35 37.60
N ILE A 25 11.32 -43.15 38.02
CA ILE A 25 12.63 -43.29 37.37
C ILE A 25 12.36 -43.75 35.93
N PRO A 26 12.66 -42.93 34.90
CA PRO A 26 12.28 -43.26 33.54
C PRO A 26 13.05 -44.50 33.08
N SER A 27 12.30 -45.57 32.79
CA SER A 27 12.82 -46.79 32.17
C SER A 27 13.70 -46.43 30.96
N PRO A 28 14.88 -47.09 30.80
CA PRO A 28 15.85 -46.77 29.75
C PRO A 28 15.29 -46.88 28.33
N GLU A 29 14.14 -47.55 28.15
CA GLU A 29 13.45 -47.66 26.87
C GLU A 29 12.84 -46.31 26.41
N VAL A 30 12.34 -45.49 27.35
CA VAL A 30 11.68 -44.19 27.05
C VAL A 30 12.69 -43.10 26.65
N ALA A 31 13.92 -43.19 27.14
CA ALA A 31 15.00 -42.25 26.83
C ALA A 31 15.42 -42.29 25.34
N SER A 32 15.23 -43.43 24.68
CA SER A 32 15.56 -43.60 23.26
C SER A 32 14.59 -42.86 22.31
N TYR A 33 13.31 -42.72 22.71
CA TYR A 33 12.30 -42.01 21.91
C TYR A 33 12.46 -40.49 21.94
N LEU A 34 12.95 -39.92 23.04
CA LEU A 34 13.13 -38.47 23.15
C LEU A 34 14.35 -37.94 22.38
N LYS A 35 15.37 -38.78 22.15
CA LYS A 35 16.60 -38.37 21.46
C LYS A 35 16.41 -38.16 19.94
N LYS A 36 15.38 -38.77 19.34
CA LYS A 36 15.10 -38.66 17.90
C LYS A 36 14.48 -37.31 17.48
N ARG A 37 13.91 -36.56 18.43
CA ARG A 37 13.15 -35.32 18.13
C ARG A 37 14.01 -34.07 17.91
N ARG A 38 15.31 -34.08 18.29
CA ARG A 38 16.18 -32.89 18.21
C ARG A 38 16.88 -32.69 16.85
N ARG A 39 17.04 -33.74 16.03
CA ARG A 39 17.71 -33.63 14.72
C ARG A 39 16.81 -33.13 13.60
N ILE A 40 15.49 -33.29 13.72
CA ILE A 40 14.52 -32.95 12.68
C ILE A 40 14.39 -31.43 12.50
N ARG A 41 14.64 -30.63 13.54
CA ARG A 41 14.55 -29.16 13.47
C ARG A 41 15.55 -28.52 12.51
N ARG A 42 16.73 -29.11 12.25
CA ARG A 42 17.71 -28.46 11.34
C ARG A 42 17.36 -28.70 9.86
N THR A 43 16.81 -29.86 9.54
CA THR A 43 16.39 -30.20 8.17
C THR A 43 15.18 -29.39 7.71
N GLU A 44 14.25 -29.05 8.61
CA GLU A 44 13.08 -28.24 8.27
C GLU A 44 13.48 -26.84 7.77
N TRP A 45 14.42 -26.18 8.44
CA TRP A 45 14.88 -24.84 8.03
C TRP A 45 15.59 -24.85 6.66
N VAL A 46 16.33 -25.91 6.35
CA VAL A 46 16.97 -26.06 5.04
C VAL A 46 15.91 -26.22 3.94
N ILE A 47 14.86 -27.03 4.20
CA ILE A 47 13.75 -27.20 3.25
C ILE A 47 13.02 -25.87 3.02
N PHE A 48 12.72 -25.12 4.08
CA PHE A 48 12.09 -23.79 3.95
C PHE A 48 12.96 -22.81 3.17
N PHE A 49 14.28 -22.81 3.40
CA PHE A 49 15.21 -21.95 2.66
C PHE A 49 15.22 -22.28 1.16
N PHE A 50 15.32 -23.56 0.80
CA PHE A 50 15.26 -23.96 -0.61
C PHE A 50 13.92 -23.62 -1.26
N LEU A 51 12.81 -23.79 -0.54
CA LEU A 51 11.48 -23.44 -1.03
C LEU A 51 11.35 -21.93 -1.27
N ALA A 52 11.87 -21.10 -0.37
CA ALA A 52 11.90 -19.65 -0.53
C ALA A 52 12.76 -19.21 -1.72
N VAL A 53 13.92 -19.83 -1.93
CA VAL A 53 14.80 -19.53 -3.09
C VAL A 53 14.12 -19.91 -4.41
N ILE A 54 13.48 -21.09 -4.48
CA ILE A 54 12.72 -21.51 -5.67
C ILE A 54 11.57 -20.55 -5.94
N LEU A 55 10.83 -20.14 -4.90
CA LEU A 55 9.72 -19.19 -5.03
C LEU A 55 10.20 -17.81 -5.49
N GLY A 56 11.34 -17.34 -4.96
CA GLY A 56 11.96 -16.08 -5.38
C GLY A 56 12.42 -16.10 -6.84
N LEU A 57 13.01 -17.21 -7.30
CA LEU A 57 13.33 -17.40 -8.71
C LEU A 57 12.08 -17.48 -9.59
N TYR A 58 11.01 -18.13 -9.11
CA TYR A 58 9.74 -18.16 -9.84
C TYR A 58 9.14 -16.77 -9.99
N ILE A 59 9.14 -15.94 -8.94
CA ILE A 59 8.62 -14.57 -9.00
C ILE A 59 9.52 -13.66 -9.85
N GLY A 60 10.84 -13.79 -9.70
CA GLY A 60 11.82 -12.98 -10.43
C GLY A 60 11.93 -13.28 -11.92
N ASN A 61 11.55 -14.50 -12.35
CA ASN A 61 11.59 -14.93 -13.75
C ASN A 61 10.21 -14.86 -14.44
N ILE A 62 9.17 -14.36 -13.76
CA ILE A 62 7.93 -13.97 -14.44
C ILE A 62 8.26 -12.69 -15.21
N PRO A 63 8.21 -12.69 -16.56
CA PRO A 63 8.35 -11.45 -17.31
C PRO A 63 7.24 -10.51 -16.84
N PHE A 64 7.63 -9.29 -16.50
CA PHE A 64 6.77 -8.19 -16.00
C PHE A 64 5.68 -7.74 -17.01
N ASP A 65 5.38 -8.55 -18.03
CA ASP A 65 4.40 -8.29 -19.08
C ASP A 65 2.95 -8.28 -18.59
N LEU A 66 2.68 -8.86 -17.40
CA LEU A 66 1.33 -8.86 -16.83
C LEU A 66 0.93 -7.50 -16.22
N VAL A 67 1.90 -6.67 -15.83
CA VAL A 67 1.65 -5.31 -15.31
C VAL A 67 1.25 -4.34 -16.43
N GLY A 68 1.64 -4.61 -17.68
CA GLY A 68 1.23 -3.79 -18.84
C GLY A 68 -0.20 -4.07 -19.34
N LYS A 69 -0.79 -5.23 -19.03
CA LYS A 69 -2.09 -5.66 -19.61
C LYS A 69 -3.32 -5.24 -18.80
N ALA A 70 -3.16 -4.87 -17.52
CA ALA A 70 -4.28 -4.44 -16.67
C ALA A 70 -4.87 -3.07 -17.10
N ASN A 71 -4.12 -2.26 -17.84
CA ASN A 71 -4.55 -0.92 -18.29
C ASN A 71 -5.67 -0.98 -19.35
N ASN A 72 -5.86 -2.13 -20.02
CA ASN A 72 -6.91 -2.31 -21.02
C ASN A 72 -8.27 -2.69 -20.41
N LEU A 73 -8.34 -3.05 -19.11
CA LEU A 73 -9.61 -3.41 -18.48
C LEU A 73 -10.36 -2.20 -17.88
N ILE A 74 -9.63 -1.12 -17.56
CA ILE A 74 -10.20 0.09 -16.94
C ILE A 74 -10.87 1.00 -17.99
N GLN A 75 -10.46 0.92 -19.27
CA GLN A 75 -11.07 1.73 -20.35
C GLN A 75 -12.54 1.38 -20.65
N ASN A 76 -13.05 0.24 -20.17
CA ASN A 76 -14.44 -0.16 -20.36
C ASN A 76 -15.38 0.24 -19.21
N PHE A 77 -14.85 0.77 -18.10
CA PHE A 77 -15.70 1.37 -17.07
C PHE A 77 -16.00 2.82 -17.42
N GLY A 78 -16.95 2.98 -18.34
CA GLY A 78 -17.51 4.27 -18.73
C GLY A 78 -18.22 4.96 -17.57
N PHE A 79 -17.46 5.69 -16.76
CA PHE A 79 -17.99 6.69 -15.84
C PHE A 79 -18.49 7.88 -16.68
N THR A 80 -19.76 7.78 -17.09
CA THR A 80 -20.49 8.89 -17.68
C THR A 80 -20.64 9.98 -16.63
N SER A 81 -19.75 10.97 -16.66
CA SER A 81 -19.88 12.19 -15.87
C SER A 81 -21.15 12.91 -16.31
N SER A 82 -22.15 12.87 -15.44
CA SER A 82 -23.45 13.53 -15.59
C SER A 82 -23.26 15.04 -15.72
N ALA A 83 -23.51 15.53 -16.94
CA ALA A 83 -24.17 16.78 -17.30
C ALA A 83 -24.38 17.83 -16.18
N GLY A 84 -23.42 18.73 -16.02
CA GLY A 84 -23.65 20.09 -15.50
C GLY A 84 -24.21 20.98 -16.62
N LYS A 85 -25.51 21.27 -16.56
CA LYS A 85 -26.27 22.11 -17.49
C LYS A 85 -25.61 23.48 -17.73
N LYS A 86 -25.56 23.84 -19.02
CA LYS A 86 -25.37 25.18 -19.57
C LYS A 86 -26.22 26.22 -18.83
N GLN A 87 -25.57 27.20 -18.19
CA GLN A 87 -26.19 28.47 -17.85
C GLN A 87 -25.79 29.47 -18.94
N ALA A 88 -26.77 29.84 -19.77
CA ALA A 88 -26.59 30.85 -20.80
C ALA A 88 -26.50 32.23 -20.17
N SER A 89 -25.35 32.89 -20.31
CA SER A 89 -25.19 34.32 -20.01
C SER A 89 -25.45 35.16 -21.27
N PRO A 90 -26.08 36.35 -21.13
CA PRO A 90 -26.47 37.18 -22.26
C PRO A 90 -25.27 37.85 -22.94
N LYS A 91 -25.30 37.83 -24.28
CA LYS A 91 -24.27 38.31 -25.20
C LYS A 91 -24.28 39.84 -25.26
N VAL A 92 -23.27 40.48 -24.66
CA VAL A 92 -22.95 41.90 -24.86
C VAL A 92 -21.91 42.02 -25.98
N PRO A 93 -22.07 42.94 -26.96
CA PRO A 93 -21.11 43.10 -28.05
C PRO A 93 -19.86 43.84 -27.57
N GLN A 94 -18.75 43.13 -27.41
CA GLN A 94 -17.44 43.76 -27.15
C GLN A 94 -16.66 44.00 -28.44
N LYS A 95 -16.40 45.28 -28.62
CA LYS A 95 -15.55 45.97 -29.59
C LYS A 95 -14.17 45.31 -29.71
N THR A 96 -13.78 45.02 -30.95
CA THR A 96 -12.48 44.49 -31.33
C THR A 96 -11.36 45.50 -31.08
N THR A 97 -10.44 45.18 -30.18
CA THR A 97 -9.10 45.79 -30.09
C THR A 97 -8.05 44.79 -30.55
N PRO A 98 -7.00 45.25 -31.27
CA PRO A 98 -6.08 44.38 -31.98
C PRO A 98 -5.04 43.71 -31.08
N LEU A 99 -4.68 42.52 -31.53
CA LEU A 99 -3.60 41.62 -31.11
C LEU A 99 -2.30 42.34 -30.75
N LEU A 100 -1.85 42.14 -29.51
CA LEU A 100 -0.43 42.02 -29.16
C LEU A 100 -0.27 40.80 -28.26
N SER A 101 -0.52 39.62 -28.85
CA SER A 101 -0.40 38.32 -28.19
C SER A 101 1.07 37.90 -28.16
N GLY A 102 1.83 38.49 -27.23
CA GLY A 102 2.99 37.81 -26.67
C GLY A 102 2.48 36.61 -25.87
N ALA A 103 2.31 35.48 -26.54
CA ALA A 103 1.94 34.22 -25.91
C ALA A 103 3.07 33.78 -24.98
N LYS A 104 3.10 34.36 -23.78
CA LYS A 104 3.89 33.89 -22.66
C LYS A 104 3.36 32.49 -22.40
N LYS A 105 4.12 31.48 -22.84
CA LYS A 105 3.87 30.06 -22.63
C LYS A 105 3.58 29.90 -21.14
N GLN A 106 2.31 29.83 -20.80
CA GLN A 106 1.81 29.70 -19.45
C GLN A 106 2.27 28.31 -19.04
N SER A 107 3.44 28.24 -18.40
CA SER A 107 3.93 27.01 -17.80
C SER A 107 2.85 26.65 -16.79
N ASP A 108 2.13 25.57 -17.09
CA ASP A 108 0.99 25.11 -16.31
C ASP A 108 1.52 24.81 -14.91
N GLU A 109 1.32 25.76 -13.99
CA GLU A 109 1.91 25.71 -12.65
C GLU A 109 1.29 24.51 -11.94
N MET A 110 2.12 23.54 -11.56
CA MET A 110 1.65 22.40 -10.79
C MET A 110 1.58 22.79 -9.33
N VAL A 111 0.38 22.76 -8.77
CA VAL A 111 0.12 23.05 -7.36
C VAL A 111 -0.28 21.76 -6.68
N LEU A 112 0.43 21.42 -5.61
CA LEU A 112 0.07 20.33 -4.72
C LEU A 112 -0.89 20.87 -3.64
N ASN A 113 -2.14 20.43 -3.72
CA ASN A 113 -3.19 20.89 -2.82
C ASN A 113 -3.24 20.05 -1.53
N GLY A 114 -2.77 18.80 -1.57
CA GLY A 114 -2.76 17.93 -0.41
C GLY A 114 -2.32 16.50 -0.72
N ILE A 115 -2.01 15.77 0.35
CA ILE A 115 -1.62 14.36 0.32
C ILE A 115 -2.50 13.62 1.33
N PHE A 116 -2.93 12.41 0.98
CA PHE A 116 -3.66 11.55 1.92
C PHE A 116 -3.28 10.09 1.73
N PHE A 117 -3.31 9.36 2.83
CA PHE A 117 -2.98 7.93 2.89
C PHE A 117 -4.22 7.15 3.30
N SER A 118 -4.46 6.03 2.62
CA SER A 118 -5.57 5.12 2.93
C SER A 118 -5.08 3.69 2.91
N LYS A 119 -5.05 3.05 4.07
CA LYS A 119 -4.53 1.69 4.27
C LYS A 119 -3.07 1.60 3.79
N ASP A 120 -2.84 0.96 2.65
CA ASP A 120 -1.53 0.70 2.06
C ASP A 120 -1.30 1.53 0.78
N GLU A 121 -2.16 2.52 0.51
CA GLU A 121 -2.12 3.34 -0.70
C GLU A 121 -1.94 4.83 -0.36
N SER A 122 -1.14 5.50 -1.19
CA SER A 122 -0.84 6.94 -1.11
C SER A 122 -1.47 7.69 -2.28
N TYR A 123 -2.12 8.80 -1.99
CA TYR A 123 -2.81 9.65 -2.96
C TYR A 123 -2.38 11.10 -2.80
N ALA A 124 -2.28 11.81 -3.91
CA ALA A 124 -2.00 13.24 -3.94
C ALA A 124 -3.09 13.99 -4.70
N VAL A 125 -3.35 15.23 -4.30
CA VAL A 125 -4.26 16.14 -5.01
C VAL A 125 -3.41 17.19 -5.70
N ILE A 126 -3.22 17.04 -7.01
CA ILE A 126 -2.41 17.95 -7.85
C ILE A 126 -3.34 18.65 -8.83
N ASN A 127 -3.33 19.97 -8.87
CA ASN A 127 -4.21 20.78 -9.73
C ASN A 127 -5.69 20.35 -9.62
N ASN A 128 -6.16 20.18 -8.39
CA ASN A 128 -7.53 19.75 -8.04
C ASN A 128 -7.91 18.35 -8.57
N ARG A 129 -6.93 17.52 -8.92
CA ARG A 129 -7.14 16.13 -9.36
C ARG A 129 -6.47 15.17 -8.39
N ILE A 130 -7.21 14.14 -7.98
CA ILE A 130 -6.67 13.03 -7.20
C ILE A 130 -5.87 12.13 -8.14
N VAL A 131 -4.61 11.88 -7.79
CA VAL A 131 -3.68 11.02 -8.53
C VAL A 131 -2.97 10.06 -7.59
N LYS A 132 -2.55 8.92 -8.11
CA LYS A 132 -1.73 7.91 -7.40
C LYS A 132 -0.36 7.73 -8.03
N VAL A 133 0.51 6.98 -7.36
CA VAL A 133 1.83 6.60 -7.91
C VAL A 133 1.66 5.89 -9.26
N GLY A 134 2.41 6.34 -10.25
CA GLY A 134 2.39 5.84 -11.62
C GLY A 134 1.36 6.51 -12.55
N GLU A 135 0.48 7.38 -12.03
CA GLU A 135 -0.43 8.14 -12.88
C GLU A 135 0.24 9.37 -13.51
N MET A 136 -0.30 9.79 -14.66
CA MET A 136 0.17 10.96 -15.39
C MET A 136 -0.73 12.17 -15.14
N VAL A 137 -0.12 13.30 -14.79
CA VAL A 137 -0.77 14.61 -14.58
C VAL A 137 0.04 15.68 -15.29
N ASN A 138 -0.60 16.47 -16.17
CA ASN A 138 0.05 17.54 -16.92
C ASN A 138 1.37 17.13 -17.60
N ASN A 139 1.39 15.94 -18.21
CA ASN A 139 2.55 15.29 -18.86
C ASN A 139 3.67 14.80 -17.91
N ALA A 140 3.51 14.95 -16.60
CA ALA A 140 4.43 14.40 -15.61
C ALA A 140 3.87 13.10 -15.00
N ILE A 141 4.73 12.14 -14.73
CA ILE A 141 4.39 10.87 -14.07
C ILE A 141 4.70 10.99 -12.58
N VAL A 142 3.75 10.64 -11.73
CA VAL A 142 3.98 10.59 -10.27
C VAL A 142 4.85 9.38 -9.95
N ARG A 143 6.05 9.62 -9.40
CA ARG A 143 7.00 8.56 -9.03
C ARG A 143 6.85 8.12 -7.59
N GLU A 144 6.65 9.07 -6.68
CA GLU A 144 6.61 8.80 -5.25
C GLU A 144 5.75 9.86 -4.55
N ILE A 145 5.01 9.43 -3.53
CA ILE A 145 4.16 10.28 -2.68
C ILE A 145 4.61 10.04 -1.24
N ASN A 146 5.23 11.05 -0.64
CA ASN A 146 5.65 11.09 0.77
C ASN A 146 4.66 11.93 1.59
N GLU A 147 4.89 12.07 2.90
CA GLU A 147 3.94 12.77 3.79
C GLU A 147 3.72 14.25 3.42
N ASP A 148 4.78 14.94 3.01
CA ASP A 148 4.75 16.38 2.70
C ASP A 148 5.17 16.72 1.26
N GLU A 149 5.72 15.74 0.52
CA GLU A 149 6.32 15.94 -0.79
C GLU A 149 5.79 14.92 -1.81
N VAL A 150 5.66 15.36 -3.06
CA VAL A 150 5.39 14.48 -4.21
C VAL A 150 6.50 14.64 -5.24
N THR A 151 7.07 13.52 -5.66
CA THR A 151 8.10 13.47 -6.70
C THR A 151 7.46 13.14 -8.04
N LEU A 152 7.63 14.04 -9.02
CA LEU A 152 7.14 13.86 -10.38
C LEU A 152 8.28 13.81 -11.39
N GLU A 153 8.05 13.14 -12.51
CA GLU A 153 8.96 13.11 -13.64
C GLU A 153 8.28 13.60 -14.91
N ASP A 154 8.82 14.67 -15.52
CA ASP A 154 8.42 15.16 -16.85
C ASP A 154 9.60 15.04 -17.79
N ARG A 155 9.46 14.24 -18.86
CA ARG A 155 10.48 14.04 -19.91
C ARG A 155 11.89 13.73 -19.35
N GLY A 156 11.96 12.93 -18.29
CA GLY A 156 13.23 12.56 -17.63
C GLY A 156 13.78 13.60 -16.64
N THR A 157 13.10 14.73 -16.44
CA THR A 157 13.43 15.70 -15.39
C THR A 157 12.57 15.40 -14.17
N ILE A 158 13.23 15.15 -13.04
CA ILE A 158 12.56 14.90 -11.77
C ILE A 158 12.42 16.22 -11.02
N PHE A 159 11.22 16.55 -10.56
CA PHE A 159 10.97 17.71 -9.72
C PHE A 159 10.04 17.33 -8.57
N LYS A 160 10.17 18.08 -7.48
CA LYS A 160 9.43 17.87 -6.25
C LYS A 160 8.41 18.97 -6.06
N LEU A 161 7.21 18.60 -5.65
CA LEU A 161 6.17 19.51 -5.20
C LEU A 161 5.98 19.32 -3.70
N SER A 162 6.00 20.42 -2.96
CA SER A 162 5.63 20.45 -1.55
C SER A 162 4.35 21.24 -1.38
N THR A 163 3.61 20.94 -0.32
CA THR A 163 2.51 21.81 0.12
C THR A 163 3.11 23.14 0.61
N LYS A 164 2.41 24.25 0.37
CA LYS A 164 2.76 25.58 0.88
C LYS A 164 1.98 25.89 2.15
#